data_AF-A0A7S3J234-F1
#
_entry.id   AF-A0A7S3J234-F1
#
_cell.length_a   1.000
_cell.length_b   1.000
_cell.length_c   1.000
_cell.angle_alpha   90.00
_cell.angle_beta   90.00
_cell.angle_gamma   90.00
#
_symmetry.space_group_name_H-M   'P 1'
#
loop_
_entity.id
_entity.type
_entity.pdbx_description
1 polymer ?
#
loop_
_entity_poly.entity_id
_entity_poly.type
_entity_poly.pdbx_seq_one_letter_code
_entity_poly.pdbx_strand_id
1 'polypeptide(L)'
;MQVDANNEDELEEIEDNKKDCLDDAKKFYVLGSEDCPVSETDTDVYYQNIYRIQKIENLDRCTNLKMLSLRKNLLTKIEGLDSCTELVELDLYDNRIKKIEGLDALSKLEVLDLSFNRIKDVENLEPLTSLKKLYLISNRIRKIQNLGCLKTVEIVDFGDNKLKSIDGIEDVPHVLEFYAAKNRIKAISPC
;
A
#
# COMPACT_ATOMS: atom_id res chain seq x y z
N MET A 1 -27.44 20.94 3.09
CA MET A 1 -27.64 19.53 2.73
C MET A 1 -26.31 18.83 2.93
N GLN A 2 -26.19 18.14 4.06
CA GLN A 2 -25.04 17.31 4.39
C GLN A 2 -25.26 16.00 3.64
N VAL A 3 -24.46 15.72 2.62
CA VAL A 3 -24.45 14.38 2.03
C VAL A 3 -23.62 13.55 3.00
N ASP A 4 -24.29 12.65 3.72
CA ASP A 4 -23.67 11.84 4.76
C ASP A 4 -22.55 10.98 4.17
N ALA A 5 -21.40 10.94 4.85
CA ALA A 5 -20.20 10.22 4.42
C ALA A 5 -20.43 8.71 4.18
N ASN A 6 -21.55 8.16 4.66
CA ASN A 6 -21.99 6.78 4.42
C ASN A 6 -22.35 6.55 2.94
N ASN A 7 -22.92 7.54 2.24
CA ASN A 7 -23.32 7.35 0.84
C ASN A 7 -22.11 7.31 -0.12
N GLU A 8 -21.06 8.10 0.13
CA GLU A 8 -19.88 8.13 -0.75
C GLU A 8 -19.06 6.84 -0.67
N ASP A 9 -18.85 6.29 0.54
CA ASP A 9 -18.11 5.03 0.69
C ASP A 9 -18.90 3.84 0.13
N GLU A 10 -20.23 3.83 0.28
CA GLU A 10 -21.10 2.81 -0.33
C GLU A 10 -21.05 2.87 -1.86
N LEU A 11 -21.11 4.06 -2.46
CA LEU A 11 -21.02 4.22 -3.91
C LEU A 11 -19.67 3.76 -4.45
N GLU A 12 -18.58 4.10 -3.78
CA GLU A 12 -17.23 3.65 -4.15
C GLU A 12 -17.06 2.13 -4.00
N GLU A 13 -17.65 1.53 -2.96
CA GLU A 13 -17.65 0.08 -2.80
C GLU A 13 -18.50 -0.62 -3.87
N ILE A 14 -19.62 -0.01 -4.30
CA ILE A 14 -20.40 -0.50 -5.44
C ILE A 14 -19.60 -0.42 -6.75
N GLU A 15 -18.88 0.67 -7.00
CA GLU A 15 -18.03 0.83 -8.18
C GLU A 15 -16.87 -0.17 -8.20
N ASP A 16 -16.23 -0.36 -7.05
CA ASP A 16 -15.21 -1.38 -6.84
C ASP A 16 -15.74 -2.77 -7.14
N ASN A 17 -16.88 -3.12 -6.54
CA ASN A 17 -17.49 -4.44 -6.74
C ASN A 17 -17.86 -4.66 -8.22
N LYS A 18 -18.34 -3.63 -8.93
CA LYS A 18 -18.58 -3.73 -10.37
C LYS A 18 -17.30 -3.98 -11.16
N LYS A 19 -16.22 -3.27 -10.84
CA LYS A 19 -14.90 -3.47 -11.47
C LYS A 19 -14.35 -4.87 -11.15
N ASP A 20 -14.57 -5.35 -9.94
CA ASP A 20 -14.12 -6.65 -9.46
C ASP A 20 -14.87 -7.80 -10.14
N CYS A 21 -16.20 -7.70 -10.29
CA CYS A 21 -17.02 -8.69 -10.99
C CYS A 21 -16.65 -8.85 -12.47
N LEU A 22 -16.15 -7.79 -13.14
CA LEU A 22 -15.64 -7.88 -14.52
C LEU A 22 -14.39 -8.74 -14.62
N ASP A 23 -13.68 -8.91 -13.50
CA ASP A 23 -12.44 -9.65 -13.41
C ASP A 23 -12.65 -11.14 -13.05
N ASP A 24 -13.76 -11.53 -12.43
CA ASP A 24 -14.05 -12.91 -12.01
C ASP A 24 -14.18 -13.93 -13.15
N ALA A 25 -14.36 -13.48 -14.39
CA ALA A 25 -14.46 -14.34 -15.57
C ALA A 25 -13.11 -14.85 -16.11
N LYS A 26 -11.98 -14.49 -15.48
CA LYS A 26 -10.62 -14.80 -15.96
C LYS A 26 -9.83 -15.60 -14.91
N LYS A 27 -8.88 -16.42 -15.37
CA LYS A 27 -7.94 -17.13 -14.49
C LYS A 27 -7.19 -16.15 -13.59
N PHE A 28 -7.11 -16.47 -12.31
CA PHE A 28 -6.30 -15.78 -11.31
C PHE A 28 -5.07 -16.62 -10.98
N TYR A 29 -4.06 -15.95 -10.42
CA TYR A 29 -2.78 -16.57 -10.12
C TYR A 29 -2.37 -16.31 -8.68
N VAL A 30 -1.51 -17.18 -8.18
CA VAL A 30 -0.90 -17.11 -6.84
C VAL A 30 0.60 -16.98 -7.04
N LEU A 31 1.20 -15.92 -6.49
CA LEU A 31 2.65 -15.79 -6.49
C LEU A 31 3.26 -16.93 -5.65
N GLY A 32 4.35 -17.52 -6.13
CA GLY A 32 4.99 -18.69 -5.52
C GLY A 32 4.35 -20.02 -5.92
N SER A 33 3.35 -20.02 -6.82
CA SER A 33 2.83 -21.22 -7.47
C SER A 33 3.65 -21.62 -8.69
N GLU A 34 3.37 -22.79 -9.27
CA GLU A 34 4.02 -23.24 -10.51
C GLU A 34 3.80 -22.28 -11.69
N ASP A 35 2.65 -21.60 -11.74
CA ASP A 35 2.32 -20.63 -12.80
C ASP A 35 3.03 -19.28 -12.60
N CYS A 36 3.45 -18.96 -11.38
CA CYS A 36 4.14 -17.71 -11.01
C CYS A 36 5.26 -18.00 -10.00
N PRO A 37 6.31 -18.73 -10.41
CA PRO A 37 7.31 -19.23 -9.49
C PRO A 37 8.21 -18.11 -8.95
N VAL A 38 8.65 -18.29 -7.71
CA VAL A 38 9.70 -17.47 -7.09
C VAL A 38 10.75 -18.42 -6.51
N SER A 39 12.01 -18.22 -6.89
CA SER A 39 13.13 -19.02 -6.41
C SER A 39 13.65 -18.49 -5.07
N GLU A 40 14.23 -19.37 -4.25
CA GLU A 40 14.95 -18.99 -3.02
C GLU A 40 16.22 -18.16 -3.28
N THR A 41 16.72 -18.21 -4.52
CA THR A 41 17.87 -17.42 -4.98
C THR A 41 17.50 -16.07 -5.56
N ASP A 42 16.21 -15.80 -5.77
CA ASP A 42 15.78 -14.54 -6.38
C ASP A 42 16.00 -13.38 -5.41
N THR A 43 16.62 -12.32 -5.93
CA THR A 43 16.81 -11.06 -5.20
C THR A 43 15.75 -10.04 -5.57
N ASP A 44 15.28 -10.05 -6.81
CA ASP A 44 14.35 -9.06 -7.34
C ASP A 44 13.29 -9.75 -8.19
N VAL A 45 12.01 -9.55 -7.83
CA VAL A 45 10.88 -10.25 -8.44
C VAL A 45 9.86 -9.23 -8.95
N TYR A 46 9.46 -9.39 -10.21
CA TYR A 46 8.53 -8.50 -10.90
C TYR A 46 7.44 -9.32 -11.60
N TYR A 47 6.22 -9.25 -11.06
CA TYR A 47 5.03 -9.80 -11.70
C TYR A 47 4.00 -8.69 -11.86
N GLN A 48 3.96 -8.05 -13.03
CA GLN A 48 3.12 -6.87 -13.27
C GLN A 48 2.05 -7.12 -14.36
N ASN A 49 0.96 -6.34 -14.32
CA ASN A 49 -0.08 -6.18 -15.37
C ASN A 49 -0.91 -7.41 -15.78
N ILE A 50 -0.26 -8.54 -16.06
CA ILE A 50 -0.85 -9.67 -16.81
C ILE A 50 -1.20 -10.86 -15.92
N TYR A 51 -0.63 -10.90 -14.72
CA TYR A 51 -0.69 -12.08 -13.86
C TYR A 51 -1.92 -12.10 -12.97
N ARG A 52 -2.65 -11.00 -12.80
CA ARG A 52 -3.92 -10.98 -12.03
C ARG A 52 -3.78 -11.68 -10.67
N ILE A 53 -2.64 -11.46 -10.01
CA ILE A 53 -2.29 -12.16 -8.78
C ILE A 53 -3.24 -11.69 -7.68
N GLN A 54 -3.86 -12.65 -6.98
CA GLN A 54 -4.76 -12.35 -5.85
C GLN A 54 -4.17 -12.74 -4.50
N LYS A 55 -3.12 -13.57 -4.51
CA LYS A 55 -2.51 -14.12 -3.31
C LYS A 55 -1.01 -14.31 -3.43
N ILE A 56 -0.32 -14.18 -2.31
CA ILE A 56 1.10 -14.47 -2.13
C ILE A 56 1.20 -15.69 -1.22
N GLU A 57 1.85 -16.77 -1.69
CA GLU A 57 2.06 -18.00 -0.92
C GLU A 57 3.45 -18.59 -1.23
N ASN A 58 3.93 -19.51 -0.40
CA ASN A 58 5.15 -20.29 -0.65
C ASN A 58 6.44 -19.45 -0.81
N LEU A 59 6.48 -18.24 -0.22
CA LEU A 59 7.69 -17.41 -0.15
C LEU A 59 8.56 -17.74 1.07
N ASP A 60 8.28 -18.83 1.79
CA ASP A 60 8.91 -19.20 3.06
C ASP A 60 10.44 -19.32 2.98
N ARG A 61 10.97 -19.60 1.77
CA ARG A 61 12.40 -19.77 1.49
C ARG A 61 13.03 -18.56 0.80
N CYS A 62 12.26 -17.53 0.47
CA CYS A 62 12.71 -16.35 -0.27
C CYS A 62 13.36 -15.31 0.67
N THR A 63 14.34 -15.75 1.46
CA THR A 63 15.00 -14.93 2.47
C THR A 63 16.01 -13.93 1.89
N ASN A 64 16.34 -14.05 0.60
CA ASN A 64 17.27 -13.16 -0.09
C ASN A 64 16.56 -12.07 -0.91
N LEU A 65 15.23 -12.06 -0.90
CA LEU A 65 14.42 -11.16 -1.70
C LEU A 65 14.58 -9.72 -1.17
N LYS A 66 15.04 -8.82 -2.04
CA LYS A 66 15.28 -7.40 -1.79
C LYS A 66 14.23 -6.51 -2.45
N MET A 67 13.74 -6.89 -3.63
CA MET A 67 12.68 -6.16 -4.32
C MET A 67 11.54 -7.07 -4.73
N LEU A 68 10.32 -6.66 -4.38
CA LEU A 68 9.09 -7.33 -4.83
C LEU A 68 8.13 -6.30 -5.44
N SER A 69 7.87 -6.45 -6.73
CA SER A 69 6.96 -5.58 -7.48
C SER A 69 5.80 -6.41 -8.04
N LEU A 70 4.60 -6.14 -7.53
CA LEU A 70 3.33 -6.76 -7.93
C LEU A 70 2.35 -5.72 -8.46
N ARG A 71 2.86 -4.74 -9.22
CA ARG A 71 2.06 -3.65 -9.78
C ARG A 71 0.93 -4.16 -10.66
N LYS A 72 -0.24 -3.55 -10.57
CA LYS A 72 -1.37 -3.82 -11.48
C LYS A 72 -1.81 -5.28 -11.40
N ASN A 73 -2.01 -5.75 -10.18
CA ASN A 73 -2.58 -7.06 -9.86
C ASN A 73 -3.88 -6.88 -9.06
N LEU A 74 -4.35 -7.95 -8.44
CA LEU A 74 -5.67 -8.03 -7.81
C LEU A 74 -5.57 -8.40 -6.32
N LEU A 75 -4.43 -8.11 -5.68
CA LEU A 75 -4.21 -8.39 -4.26
C LEU A 75 -5.23 -7.62 -3.44
N THR A 76 -5.86 -8.30 -2.49
CA THR A 76 -6.79 -7.68 -1.53
C THR A 76 -6.16 -7.51 -0.14
N LYS A 77 -5.06 -8.21 0.10
CA LYS A 77 -4.29 -8.22 1.34
C LYS A 77 -2.80 -8.25 1.05
N ILE A 78 -2.05 -7.81 2.04
CA ILE A 78 -0.61 -8.00 2.10
C ILE A 78 -0.38 -9.16 3.06
N GLU A 79 0.14 -10.28 2.55
CA GLU A 79 0.34 -11.51 3.31
C GLU A 79 1.48 -12.33 2.69
N GLY A 80 1.95 -13.36 3.39
CA GLY A 80 2.96 -14.29 2.86
C GLY A 80 4.37 -13.69 2.70
N LEU A 81 4.67 -12.61 3.42
CA LEU A 81 5.97 -11.92 3.39
C LEU A 81 6.82 -12.17 4.65
N ASP A 82 6.39 -13.07 5.54
CA ASP A 82 7.00 -13.29 6.86
C ASP A 82 8.48 -13.70 6.79
N SER A 83 8.88 -14.42 5.74
CA SER A 83 10.27 -14.84 5.51
C SER A 83 11.11 -13.84 4.71
N CYS A 84 10.50 -12.81 4.12
CA CYS A 84 11.19 -11.83 3.26
C CYS A 84 11.88 -10.72 4.07
N THR A 85 12.66 -11.10 5.08
CA THR A 85 13.28 -10.16 6.04
C THR A 85 14.32 -9.22 5.42
N GLU A 86 14.83 -9.55 4.24
CA GLU A 86 15.80 -8.73 3.48
C GLU A 86 15.16 -7.75 2.51
N LEU A 87 13.82 -7.65 2.49
CA LEU A 87 13.09 -6.80 1.55
C LEU A 87 13.38 -5.31 1.82
N VAL A 88 13.80 -4.62 0.77
CA VAL A 88 14.15 -3.19 0.75
C VAL A 88 13.08 -2.38 0.01
N GLU A 89 12.50 -2.94 -1.06
CA GLU A 89 11.45 -2.29 -1.84
C GLU A 89 10.26 -3.23 -2.04
N LEU A 90 9.08 -2.74 -1.63
CA LEU A 90 7.80 -3.41 -1.81
C LEU A 90 6.87 -2.48 -2.58
N ASP A 91 6.46 -2.96 -3.74
CA ASP A 91 5.69 -2.18 -4.69
C ASP A 91 4.41 -2.92 -5.07
N LEU A 92 3.31 -2.47 -4.50
CA LEU A 92 1.96 -3.00 -4.66
C LEU A 92 1.03 -1.97 -5.30
N TYR A 93 1.59 -1.10 -6.13
CA TYR A 93 0.87 -0.11 -6.92
C TYR A 93 -0.29 -0.73 -7.71
N ASP A 94 -1.48 -0.10 -7.70
CA ASP A 94 -2.67 -0.52 -8.46
C ASP A 94 -3.06 -1.98 -8.13
N ASN A 95 -3.53 -2.17 -6.89
CA ASN A 95 -4.11 -3.40 -6.38
C ASN A 95 -5.46 -3.07 -5.73
N ARG A 96 -6.02 -4.00 -4.93
CA ARG A 96 -7.32 -3.85 -4.25
C ARG A 96 -7.18 -3.91 -2.73
N ILE A 97 -6.02 -3.56 -2.21
CA ILE A 97 -5.69 -3.67 -0.79
C ILE A 97 -6.54 -2.66 -0.02
N LYS A 98 -7.23 -3.14 1.02
CA LYS A 98 -8.08 -2.30 1.88
C LYS A 98 -7.40 -1.92 3.20
N LYS A 99 -6.39 -2.69 3.61
CA LYS A 99 -5.73 -2.56 4.92
C LYS A 99 -4.23 -2.74 4.78
N ILE A 100 -3.48 -1.94 5.53
CA ILE A 100 -2.04 -2.13 5.72
C ILE A 100 -1.88 -3.18 6.81
N GLU A 101 -1.32 -4.34 6.48
CA GLU A 101 -1.09 -5.49 7.37
C GLU A 101 0.02 -6.37 6.80
N GLY A 102 0.47 -7.42 7.51
CA GLY A 102 1.43 -8.39 6.97
C GLY A 102 2.83 -7.82 6.66
N LEU A 103 3.20 -6.72 7.33
CA LEU A 103 4.50 -6.04 7.18
C LEU A 103 5.43 -6.30 8.38
N ASP A 104 5.04 -7.16 9.32
CA ASP A 104 5.69 -7.33 10.63
C ASP A 104 7.18 -7.71 10.56
N ALA A 105 7.58 -8.45 9.51
CA ALA A 105 8.94 -8.90 9.31
C ALA A 105 9.84 -7.89 8.57
N LEU A 106 9.28 -6.81 8.00
CA LEU A 106 9.93 -6.00 6.96
C LEU A 106 10.70 -4.79 7.53
N SER A 107 11.49 -5.02 8.57
CA SER A 107 12.26 -3.96 9.27
C SER A 107 13.32 -3.25 8.40
N LYS A 108 13.74 -3.89 7.30
CA LYS A 108 14.70 -3.35 6.32
C LYS A 108 14.07 -2.60 5.16
N LEU A 109 12.74 -2.53 5.10
CA LEU A 109 12.02 -1.90 4.01
C LEU A 109 12.32 -0.39 3.98
N GLU A 110 12.83 0.10 2.85
CA GLU A 110 13.14 1.51 2.62
C GLU A 110 12.08 2.19 1.75
N VAL A 111 11.45 1.44 0.83
CA VAL A 111 10.44 1.96 -0.10
C VAL A 111 9.19 1.10 -0.04
N LEU A 112 8.06 1.74 0.24
CA LEU A 112 6.73 1.12 0.22
C LEU A 112 5.81 1.92 -0.69
N ASP A 113 5.36 1.31 -1.79
CA ASP A 113 4.37 1.88 -2.69
C ASP A 113 3.04 1.10 -2.59
N LEU A 114 2.05 1.74 -1.97
CA LEU A 114 0.67 1.27 -1.86
C LEU A 114 -0.29 2.18 -2.65
N SER A 115 0.22 2.91 -3.63
CA SER A 115 -0.61 3.82 -4.42
C SER A 115 -1.66 3.06 -5.24
N PHE A 116 -2.78 3.72 -5.55
CA PHE A 116 -3.90 3.14 -6.31
C PHE A 116 -4.45 1.88 -5.64
N ASN A 117 -4.73 1.95 -4.35
CA ASN A 117 -5.39 0.91 -3.58
C ASN A 117 -6.70 1.47 -2.96
N ARG A 118 -7.27 0.75 -1.99
CA ARG A 118 -8.56 1.08 -1.35
C ARG A 118 -8.39 1.34 0.15
N ILE A 119 -7.19 1.76 0.57
CA ILE A 119 -6.82 1.94 1.98
C ILE A 119 -7.55 3.16 2.55
N LYS A 120 -8.15 2.99 3.73
CA LYS A 120 -8.88 4.06 4.45
C LYS A 120 -8.09 4.62 5.63
N ASP A 121 -7.30 3.78 6.28
CA ASP A 121 -6.59 4.09 7.52
C ASP A 121 -5.10 3.79 7.37
N VAL A 122 -4.28 4.71 7.90
CA VAL A 122 -2.83 4.50 8.04
C VAL A 122 -2.60 3.79 9.37
N GLU A 123 -2.10 2.57 9.33
CA GLU A 123 -1.91 1.69 10.49
C GLU A 123 -0.83 0.63 10.20
N ASN A 124 -0.35 -0.06 11.23
CA ASN A 124 0.59 -1.19 11.13
C ASN A 124 1.89 -0.84 10.39
N LEU A 125 2.42 0.35 10.65
CA LEU A 125 3.69 0.85 10.09
C LEU A 125 4.84 0.79 11.10
N GLU A 126 4.55 0.44 12.36
CA GLU A 126 5.51 0.34 13.47
C GLU A 126 6.73 -0.55 13.17
N PRO A 127 6.59 -1.67 12.44
CA PRO A 127 7.75 -2.52 12.09
C PRO A 127 8.72 -1.86 11.10
N LEU A 128 8.29 -0.86 10.33
CA LEU A 128 9.03 -0.30 9.19
C LEU A 128 10.06 0.75 9.61
N THR A 129 10.98 0.36 10.49
CA THR A 129 11.93 1.29 11.14
C THR A 129 12.97 1.90 10.20
N SER A 130 13.13 1.34 8.99
CA SER A 130 14.09 1.81 7.97
C SER A 130 13.42 2.55 6.81
N LEU A 131 12.10 2.78 6.88
CA LEU A 131 11.34 3.32 5.76
C LEU A 131 11.77 4.75 5.44
N LYS A 132 12.10 5.01 4.18
CA LYS A 132 12.51 6.32 3.66
C LYS A 132 11.43 6.94 2.78
N LYS A 133 10.69 6.11 2.04
CA LYS A 133 9.67 6.56 1.08
C LYS A 133 8.38 5.79 1.26
N LEU A 134 7.29 6.53 1.49
CA LEU A 134 5.95 5.99 1.62
C LEU A 134 5.01 6.64 0.61
N TYR A 135 4.50 5.85 -0.33
CA TYR A 135 3.55 6.32 -1.34
C TYR A 135 2.16 5.72 -1.07
N LEU A 136 1.18 6.60 -0.84
CA LEU A 136 -0.22 6.28 -0.57
C LEU A 136 -1.16 7.01 -1.54
N ILE A 137 -0.66 7.35 -2.74
CA ILE A 137 -1.37 8.14 -3.75
C ILE A 137 -2.64 7.40 -4.18
N SER A 138 -3.75 8.10 -4.44
CA SER A 138 -4.98 7.49 -4.95
C SER A 138 -5.52 6.38 -4.04
N ASN A 139 -5.74 6.71 -2.77
CA ASN A 139 -6.40 5.87 -1.77
C ASN A 139 -7.64 6.58 -1.21
N ARG A 140 -8.21 6.08 -0.12
CA ARG A 140 -9.43 6.62 0.53
C ARG A 140 -9.15 7.21 1.91
N ILE A 141 -7.91 7.64 2.14
CA ILE A 141 -7.45 8.09 3.45
C ILE A 141 -8.07 9.43 3.79
N ARG A 142 -8.63 9.53 5.01
CA ARG A 142 -9.33 10.72 5.49
C ARG A 142 -8.55 11.53 6.52
N LYS A 143 -7.57 10.90 7.18
CA LYS A 143 -6.76 11.49 8.23
C LYS A 143 -5.34 10.94 8.17
N ILE A 144 -4.35 11.80 8.39
CA ILE A 144 -2.97 11.40 8.63
C ILE A 144 -2.85 11.00 10.11
N GLN A 145 -2.38 9.79 10.37
CA GLN A 145 -2.20 9.27 11.73
C GLN A 145 -1.18 8.14 11.73
N ASN A 146 -0.68 7.78 12.91
CA ASN A 146 0.24 6.66 13.14
C ASN A 146 1.60 6.77 12.41
N LEU A 147 1.96 7.95 11.89
CA LEU A 147 3.25 8.18 11.25
C LEU A 147 4.40 8.34 12.24
N GLY A 148 4.11 8.65 13.51
CA GLY A 148 5.13 8.92 14.52
C GLY A 148 6.13 7.78 14.77
N CYS A 149 5.84 6.54 14.33
CA CYS A 149 6.78 5.42 14.35
C CYS A 149 7.88 5.51 13.28
N LEU A 150 7.65 6.22 12.18
CA LEU A 150 8.53 6.30 11.01
C LEU A 150 9.66 7.31 11.20
N LYS A 151 10.71 6.94 11.96
CA LYS A 151 11.80 7.85 12.33
C LYS A 151 12.74 8.22 11.19
N THR A 152 12.72 7.48 10.09
CA THR A 152 13.64 7.66 8.95
C THR A 152 12.95 8.15 7.69
N VAL A 153 11.62 8.34 7.71
CA VAL A 153 10.87 8.67 6.49
C VAL A 153 11.20 10.07 6.00
N GLU A 154 11.62 10.16 4.74
CA GLU A 154 12.03 11.39 4.09
C GLU A 154 10.94 11.89 3.13
N ILE A 155 10.20 10.97 2.51
CA ILE A 155 9.17 11.27 1.52
C ILE A 155 7.86 10.60 1.91
N VAL A 156 6.78 11.37 1.99
CA VAL A 156 5.43 10.85 2.17
C VAL A 156 4.46 11.49 1.18
N ASP A 157 3.77 10.66 0.41
CA ASP A 157 2.81 11.11 -0.60
C ASP A 157 1.40 10.60 -0.32
N PHE A 158 0.51 11.52 0.04
CA PHE A 158 -0.93 11.33 0.23
C PHE A 158 -1.76 11.95 -0.90
N GLY A 159 -1.19 12.14 -2.09
CA GLY A 159 -1.88 12.67 -3.25
C GLY A 159 -3.18 11.91 -3.55
N ASP A 160 -4.20 12.61 -4.04
CA ASP A 160 -5.47 12.01 -4.47
C ASP A 160 -6.13 11.13 -3.39
N ASN A 161 -6.33 11.71 -2.21
CA ASN A 161 -7.02 11.08 -1.07
C ASN A 161 -8.22 11.93 -0.64
N LYS A 162 -8.80 11.62 0.53
CA LYS A 162 -9.96 12.32 1.10
C LYS A 162 -9.61 13.19 2.32
N LEU A 163 -8.35 13.59 2.46
CA LEU A 163 -7.89 14.39 3.59
C LEU A 163 -8.63 15.73 3.66
N LYS A 164 -9.04 16.14 4.86
CA LYS A 164 -9.69 17.44 5.12
C LYS A 164 -8.76 18.47 5.78
N SER A 165 -7.71 18.00 6.42
CA SER A 165 -6.60 18.76 7.01
C SER A 165 -5.31 17.97 6.83
N ILE A 166 -4.18 18.58 7.22
CA ILE A 166 -2.87 17.92 7.25
C ILE A 166 -2.45 17.53 8.67
N ASP A 167 -3.36 17.62 9.64
CA ASP A 167 -3.08 17.27 11.04
C ASP A 167 -2.61 15.81 11.14
N GLY A 168 -1.57 15.58 11.95
CA GLY A 168 -0.83 14.32 12.06
C GLY A 168 0.51 14.32 11.30
N ILE A 169 0.75 15.28 10.38
CA ILE A 169 2.07 15.39 9.72
C ILE A 169 3.15 15.89 10.69
N GLU A 170 2.75 16.63 11.74
CA GLU A 170 3.63 17.09 12.82
C GLU A 170 4.32 15.97 13.60
N ASP A 171 3.80 14.73 13.52
CA ASP A 171 4.40 13.55 14.14
C ASP A 171 5.72 13.13 13.47
N VAL A 172 5.98 13.60 12.24
CA VAL A 172 7.17 13.30 11.44
C VAL A 172 7.84 14.59 10.94
N PRO A 173 8.38 15.43 11.85
CA PRO A 173 8.90 16.76 11.50
C PRO A 173 10.16 16.73 10.63
N HIS A 174 10.79 15.56 10.45
CA HIS A 174 11.99 15.34 9.64
C HIS A 174 11.69 15.04 8.16
N VAL A 175 10.42 14.91 7.77
CA VAL A 175 10.03 14.69 6.37
C VAL A 175 10.53 15.84 5.49
N LEU A 176 11.21 15.49 4.40
CA LEU A 176 11.78 16.44 3.45
C LEU A 176 10.76 16.81 2.37
N GLU A 177 9.99 15.83 1.92
CA GLU A 177 9.00 16.00 0.86
C GLU A 177 7.63 15.45 1.30
N PHE A 178 6.65 16.35 1.40
CA PHE A 178 5.27 16.01 1.70
C PHE A 178 4.36 16.43 0.56
N TYR A 179 3.59 15.47 0.05
CA TYR A 179 2.63 15.68 -1.02
C TYR A 179 1.22 15.35 -0.54
N ALA A 180 0.28 16.27 -0.77
CA ALA A 180 -1.13 16.09 -0.46
C ALA A 180 -2.04 16.74 -1.53
N ALA A 181 -1.55 16.80 -2.77
CA ALA A 181 -2.33 17.32 -3.90
C ALA A 181 -3.64 16.52 -4.08
N LYS A 182 -4.66 17.14 -4.68
CA LYS A 182 -5.96 16.48 -4.96
C LYS A 182 -6.64 15.88 -3.71
N ASN A 183 -6.55 16.56 -2.57
CA ASN A 183 -7.33 16.25 -1.38
C ASN A 183 -8.52 17.20 -1.21
N ARG A 184 -9.28 17.06 -0.12
CA ARG A 184 -10.39 17.94 0.26
C ARG A 184 -9.99 18.93 1.36
N ILE A 185 -8.72 19.36 1.37
CA ILE A 185 -8.15 20.26 2.37
C ILE A 185 -8.76 21.65 2.19
N LYS A 186 -9.56 22.09 3.16
CA LYS A 186 -10.30 23.36 3.07
C LYS A 186 -9.53 24.57 3.60
N ALA A 187 -8.60 24.33 4.51
CA ALA A 187 -7.69 25.34 5.03
C ALA A 187 -6.44 24.64 5.58
N ILE A 188 -5.28 25.21 5.32
CA ILE A 188 -4.07 24.89 6.06
C ILE A 188 -4.09 25.85 7.24
N SER A 189 -4.36 25.35 8.45
CA SER A 189 -4.16 26.17 9.64
C SER A 189 -2.68 26.58 9.66
N PRO A 190 -2.35 27.87 9.76
CA PRO A 190 -0.95 28.26 9.88
C PRO A 190 -0.41 27.69 11.18
N CYS A 191 0.71 26.95 11.08
CA CYS A 191 1.51 26.54 12.22
C CYS A 191 2.03 27.76 13.00
#